data_AF-A0A953ZDT2-F1
#
_entry.id   AF-A0A953ZDT2-F1
#
_cell.length_a   1.000
_cell.length_b   1.000
_cell.length_c   1.000
_cell.angle_alpha   90.00
_cell.angle_beta   90.00
_cell.angle_gamma   90.00
#
_symmetry.space_group_name_H-M   'P 1'
#
loop_
_entity.id
_entity.type
_entity.pdbx_description
1 polymer ?
#
loop_
_entity_poly.entity_id
_entity_poly.type
_entity_poly.pdbx_seq_one_letter_code
_entity_poly.pdbx_strand_id
1 'polypeptide(L)'
;MPILSPDDILRYLNAKGFLSSAELELVNSRWSLDKDGPLLQYLGREKLLPEEVVEDLITLIGNNQLEGLEPTLPGLILLNMVGRGGRGSVYRAWQP
;
A
#
# COMPACT_ATOMS: atom_id res chain seq x y z
N MET A 1 -3.20 -19.34 -1.89
CA MET A 1 -2.99 -18.11 -2.70
C MET A 1 -1.54 -17.70 -2.51
N PRO A 2 -0.80 -17.31 -3.57
CA PRO A 2 0.57 -16.86 -3.38
C PRO A 2 0.53 -15.57 -2.54
N ILE A 3 1.10 -15.66 -1.34
CA ILE A 3 1.31 -14.50 -0.47
C ILE A 3 2.40 -13.69 -1.16
N LEU A 4 2.10 -12.43 -1.52
CA LEU A 4 3.09 -11.52 -2.07
C LEU A 4 4.27 -11.42 -1.11
N SER A 5 5.49 -11.58 -1.64
CA SER A 5 6.67 -11.46 -0.80
C SER A 5 6.81 -10.02 -0.31
N PRO A 6 7.38 -9.79 0.88
CA PRO A 6 7.67 -8.45 1.36
C PRO A 6 8.50 -7.62 0.38
N ASP A 7 9.42 -8.25 -0.35
CA ASP A 7 10.22 -7.61 -1.40
C ASP A 7 9.36 -7.14 -2.57
N ASP A 8 8.38 -7.93 -3.00
CA ASP A 8 7.43 -7.53 -4.06
C ASP A 8 6.58 -6.34 -3.61
N ILE A 9 6.17 -6.32 -2.33
CA ILE A 9 5.42 -5.22 -1.73
C ILE A 9 6.29 -3.95 -1.70
N LEU A 10 7.53 -4.04 -1.22
CA LEU A 10 8.46 -2.90 -1.20
C LEU A 10 8.74 -2.35 -2.60
N ARG A 11 8.97 -3.24 -3.57
CA ARG A 11 9.15 -2.85 -4.97
C ARG A 11 7.93 -2.12 -5.50
N TYR A 12 6.73 -2.62 -5.18
CA TYR A 12 5.48 -1.96 -5.55
C TYR A 12 5.36 -0.57 -4.92
N LEU A 13 5.55 -0.46 -3.61
CA LEU A 13 5.43 0.81 -2.88
C LEU A 13 6.40 1.87 -3.41
N ASN A 14 7.65 1.50 -3.68
CA ASN A 14 8.63 2.38 -4.30
C ASN A 14 8.23 2.79 -5.72
N ALA A 15 7.85 1.82 -6.58
CA ALA A 15 7.45 2.10 -7.96
C ALA A 15 6.22 3.01 -8.09
N LYS A 16 5.38 3.02 -7.06
CA LYS A 16 4.16 3.80 -6.97
C LYS A 16 4.30 5.11 -6.20
N GLY A 17 5.48 5.40 -5.64
CA GLY A 17 5.72 6.63 -4.89
C GLY A 17 5.02 6.68 -3.53
N PHE A 18 4.74 5.53 -2.92
CA PHE A 18 4.32 5.47 -1.52
C PHE A 18 5.48 5.73 -0.57
N LEU A 19 6.69 5.33 -0.97
CA LEU A 19 7.92 5.52 -0.22
C LEU A 19 8.93 6.23 -1.12
N SER A 20 9.64 7.20 -0.56
CA SER A 20 10.84 7.77 -1.17
C SER A 20 11.99 6.76 -1.13
N SER A 21 13.04 7.00 -1.93
CA SER A 21 14.23 6.14 -1.93
C SER A 21 14.91 6.08 -0.56
N ALA A 22 14.91 7.19 0.19
CA ALA A 22 15.48 7.23 1.55
C ALA A 22 14.66 6.39 2.54
N GLU A 23 13.33 6.43 2.45
CA GLU A 23 12.44 5.62 3.30
C GLU A 23 12.56 4.14 2.94
N LEU A 24 12.73 3.80 1.66
CA LEU A 24 12.97 2.44 1.24
C LEU A 24 14.29 1.88 1.81
N GLU A 25 15.37 2.66 1.79
CA GLU A 25 16.64 2.29 2.43
C GLU A 25 16.51 2.16 3.95
N LEU A 26 15.74 3.05 4.57
CA LEU A 26 15.41 2.97 6.00
C LEU A 26 14.71 1.65 6.33
N VAL A 27 13.70 1.27 5.55
CA VAL A 27 12.97 0.02 5.75
C VAL A 27 13.90 -1.17 5.53
N ASN A 28 14.67 -1.22 4.44
CA ASN A 28 15.61 -2.30 4.17
C ASN A 28 16.70 -2.47 5.24
N SER A 29 17.11 -1.38 5.91
CA SER A 29 18.14 -1.41 6.95
C SER A 29 17.61 -1.75 8.34
N ARG A 30 16.35 -1.44 8.64
CA ARG A 30 15.76 -1.58 9.98
C ARG A 30 14.75 -2.71 10.11
N TRP A 31 14.08 -3.06 9.02
CA TRP A 31 13.14 -4.17 8.98
C TRP A 31 13.92 -5.48 8.87
N SER A 32 14.53 -5.90 9.98
CA SER A 32 15.12 -7.23 10.12
C SER A 32 13.99 -8.25 10.24
N LEU A 33 14.01 -9.27 9.37
CA LEU A 33 13.03 -10.35 9.14
C LEU A 33 12.43 -11.12 10.34
N ASP A 34 12.58 -10.68 11.60
CA ASP A 34 12.06 -11.35 12.80
C ASP A 34 10.84 -10.64 13.44
N LYS A 35 9.66 -11.22 13.14
CA LYS A 35 8.65 -11.73 14.08
C LYS A 35 7.55 -10.91 14.77
N ASP A 36 7.42 -9.58 14.66
CA ASP A 36 6.29 -8.88 15.33
C ASP A 36 5.24 -8.20 14.43
N GLY A 37 5.33 -8.34 13.10
CA GLY A 37 4.20 -7.95 12.26
C GLY A 37 4.44 -7.94 10.75
N PRO A 38 3.36 -7.98 9.95
CA PRO A 38 3.42 -7.79 8.50
C PRO A 38 4.01 -6.41 8.15
N LEU A 39 4.86 -6.36 7.12
CA LEU A 39 5.56 -5.17 6.60
C LEU A 39 4.71 -3.88 6.64
N LEU A 40 3.46 -3.94 6.18
CA LEU A 40 2.58 -2.77 6.14
C LEU A 40 2.26 -2.21 7.54
N GLN A 41 2.13 -3.05 8.57
CA GLN A 41 1.95 -2.58 9.95
C GLN A 41 3.22 -1.89 10.48
N TYR A 42 4.40 -2.35 10.06
CA TYR A 42 5.65 -1.66 10.39
C TYR A 42 5.69 -0.26 9.77
N LEU A 43 5.32 -0.13 8.48
CA LEU A 43 5.25 1.18 7.81
C LEU A 43 4.30 2.16 8.51
N GLY A 44 3.15 1.68 8.99
CA GLY A 44 2.21 2.49 9.77
C GLY A 44 2.78 2.91 11.13
N ARG A 45 3.39 1.98 11.87
CA ARG A 45 4.01 2.25 13.18
C ARG A 45 5.16 3.26 13.10
N GLU A 46 5.97 3.18 12.05
CA GLU A 46 7.07 4.12 11.79
C GLU A 46 6.59 5.45 11.18
N LYS A 47 5.28 5.60 10.94
CA LYS A 47 4.67 6.77 10.29
C LYS A 47 5.24 7.07 8.89
N LEU A 48 5.73 6.04 8.21
CA LEU A 48 6.17 6.11 6.81
C LEU A 48 4.97 6.16 5.85
N LEU A 49 3.83 5.64 6.31
CA LEU A 49 2.55 5.78 5.63
C LEU A 49 1.47 6.15 6.67
N PRO A 50 0.44 6.91 6.27
CA PRO A 50 -0.75 7.09 7.10
C PRO A 50 -1.39 5.73 7.44
N GLU A 51 -1.90 5.58 8.67
CA GLU A 51 -2.48 4.32 9.16
C GLU A 51 -3.64 3.85 8.27
N GLU A 52 -4.47 4.77 7.80
CA GLU A 52 -5.60 4.50 6.92
C GLU A 52 -5.17 3.99 5.53
N VAL A 53 -4.02 4.44 5.03
CA VAL A 53 -3.43 3.98 3.75
C VAL A 53 -2.86 2.57 3.93
N VAL A 54 -2.23 2.31 5.08
CA VAL A 54 -1.74 0.98 5.45
C VAL A 54 -2.88 -0.04 5.49
N GLU A 55 -4.00 0.29 6.12
CA GLU A 55 -5.18 -0.58 6.18
C GLU A 55 -5.76 -0.89 4.79
N ASP A 56 -5.84 0.13 3.92
CA ASP A 56 -6.31 -0.08 2.55
C ASP A 56 -5.34 -0.93 1.73
N LEU A 57 -4.02 -0.74 1.88
CA LEU A 57 -3.01 -1.57 1.23
C LEU A 57 -3.04 -3.02 1.72
N ILE A 58 -3.26 -3.25 3.01
CA ILE A 58 -3.45 -4.60 3.57
C ILE A 58 -4.63 -5.28 2.87
N THR A 59 -5.73 -4.55 2.69
CA THR A 59 -6.93 -5.06 2.02
C THR A 59 -6.67 -5.38 0.54
N LEU A 60 -6.04 -4.47 -0.20
CA LEU A 60 -5.69 -4.67 -1.61
C LEU A 60 -4.77 -5.88 -1.80
N ILE A 61 -3.73 -5.99 -0.98
CA ILE A 61 -2.76 -7.09 -1.04
C ILE A 61 -3.43 -8.41 -0.65
N GLY A 62 -4.28 -8.41 0.38
CA GLY A 62 -5.09 -9.56 0.76
C GLY A 62 -6.01 -10.06 -0.38
N ASN A 63 -6.47 -9.14 -1.24
CA ASN A 63 -7.27 -9.45 -2.43
C ASN A 63 -6.42 -9.72 -3.69
N ASN A 64 -5.08 -9.67 -3.59
CA ASN A 64 -4.15 -9.79 -4.72
C ASN A 64 -4.36 -8.72 -5.82
N GLN A 65 -4.68 -7.48 -5.43
CA GLN A 65 -5.01 -6.35 -6.30
C GLN A 65 -3.95 -5.24 -6.22
N LEU A 66 -2.69 -5.56 -6.54
CA LEU A 66 -1.59 -4.58 -6.47
C LEU A 66 -1.70 -3.45 -7.49
N GLU A 67 -2.42 -3.59 -8.60
CA GLU A 67 -2.51 -2.50 -9.59
C GLU A 67 -3.46 -1.36 -9.19
N GLY A 68 -4.03 -1.43 -7.98
CA GLY A 68 -5.12 -0.57 -7.51
C GLY A 68 -6.48 -1.09 -7.97
N LEU A 69 -7.55 -0.43 -7.51
CA LEU A 69 -8.90 -0.68 -8.03
C LEU A 69 -9.08 0.01 -9.38
N GLU A 70 -9.84 -0.60 -10.31
CA GLU A 70 -10.20 0.05 -11.58
C GLU A 70 -11.14 1.25 -11.36
N PRO A 71 -11.06 2.32 -12.20
CA PRO A 71 -10.15 2.56 -13.34
C PRO A 71 -8.82 3.24 -12.96
N THR A 72 -7.78 3.02 -13.77
CA THR A 72 -6.46 3.67 -13.66
C THR A 72 -6.56 5.16 -14.00
N LEU A 73 -6.26 6.00 -13.00
CA LEU A 73 -6.18 7.45 -13.17
C LEU A 73 -4.70 7.88 -13.16
N PRO A 74 -4.23 8.68 -14.14
CA PRO A 74 -2.85 9.14 -14.15
C PRO A 74 -2.50 9.88 -12.84
N GLY A 75 -1.46 9.41 -12.16
CA GLY A 75 -1.00 10.01 -10.90
C GLY A 75 -1.83 9.67 -9.66
N LEU A 76 -2.87 8.84 -9.78
CA LEU A 76 -3.72 8.42 -8.67
C LEU A 76 -3.79 6.90 -8.56
N ILE A 77 -3.68 6.40 -7.33
CA ILE A 77 -3.77 4.98 -7.03
C ILE A 77 -5.01 4.75 -6.21
N LEU A 78 -6.01 4.05 -6.78
CA LEU A 78 -7.24 3.75 -6.06
C LEU A 78 -7.00 2.62 -5.05
N LEU A 79 -7.28 2.92 -3.78
CA LEU A 79 -6.98 2.07 -2.65
C LEU A 79 -8.20 1.27 -2.19
N ASN A 80 -9.33 1.93 -1.99
CA ASN A 80 -10.52 1.29 -1.42
C ASN A 80 -11.82 1.99 -1.85
N MET A 81 -12.90 1.25 -2.08
CA MET A 81 -14.22 1.84 -2.32
C MET A 81 -14.90 2.12 -0.98
N VAL A 82 -15.17 3.39 -0.69
CA VAL A 82 -15.82 3.80 0.57
C VAL A 82 -17.33 4.02 0.42
N GLY A 83 -17.83 4.09 -0.81
CA GLY A 83 -19.27 4.21 -1.03
C GLY A 83 -19.67 3.99 -2.48
N ARG A 84 -20.93 3.56 -2.67
CA ARG A 84 -21.56 3.41 -3.98
C ARG A 84 -22.94 4.03 -3.95
N GLY A 85 -23.19 4.94 -4.89
CA GLY A 85 -24.50 5.58 -5.08
C GLY A 85 -25.07 5.30 -6.47
N GLY A 86 -26.30 5.77 -6.72
CA GLY A 86 -26.99 5.54 -7.99
C GLY A 86 -26.33 6.16 -9.24
N ARG A 87 -25.27 6.98 -9.06
CA ARG A 87 -24.54 7.66 -10.14
C ARG A 87 -23.03 7.41 -10.15
N GLY A 88 -22.50 6.57 -9.26
CA GLY A 88 -21.06 6.31 -9.22
C GLY A 88 -20.57 5.71 -7.91
N SER A 89 -19.26 5.55 -7.82
CA SER A 89 -18.54 5.02 -6.66
C SER A 89 -17.55 6.05 -6.14
N VAL A 90 -17.35 6.09 -4.83
CA VAL A 90 -16.35 6.93 -4.15
C VAL A 90 -15.22 6.04 -3.69
N TYR A 91 -13.99 6.45 -3.98
CA TYR A 91 -12.78 5.71 -3.65
C TYR A 91 -11.86 6.57 -2.79
N ARG A 92 -11.18 5.93 -1.83
CA ARG A 92 -9.93 6.44 -1.27
C ARG A 92 -8.82 6.21 -2.28
N ALA A 93 -7.94 7.19 -2.42
CA ALA A 93 -6.84 7.14 -3.37
C ALA A 93 -5.55 7.72 -2.76
N TRP A 94 -4.41 7.27 -3.27
CA TRP A 94 -3.09 7.83 -2.98
C TRP A 94 -2.59 8.65 -4.17
N GLN A 95 -1.99 9.80 -3.85
CA GLN A 95 -1.26 10.64 -4.79
C GLN A 95 0.12 10.93 -4.18
N PRO A 96 1.22 10.51 -4.83
CA PRO A 96 2.59 10.80 -4.41
C PRO A 96 2.94 12.31 -4.40
#